data_AF-A0A1G8U1L9-F1
#
_entry.id   AF-A0A1G8U1L9-F1
#
_cell.length_a   1.000
_cell.length_b   1.000
_cell.length_c   1.000
_cell.angle_alpha   90.00
_cell.angle_beta   90.00
_cell.angle_gamma   90.00
#
_symmetry.space_group_name_H-M   'P 1'
#
loop_
_entity.id
_entity.type
_entity.pdbx_description
1 polymer ?
#
loop_
_entity_poly.entity_id
_entity_poly.type
_entity_poly.pdbx_seq_one_letter_code
_entity_poly.pdbx_strand_id
1 'polypeptide(L)' 'MHKKLCCHCLKISVSADYLIPGEWQCTHCGRDITDIPAIPYHEEFSKEYLMRLTTYKQETKDETKETALDSSSV' A
#
# COMPACT_ATOMS: atom_id res chain seq x y z
N MET A 1 -0.17 12.11 -13.38
CA MET A 1 -0.17 11.96 -11.91
C MET A 1 -1.07 10.80 -11.52
N HIS A 2 -0.62 9.97 -10.60
CA HIS A 2 -1.40 8.85 -10.06
C HIS A 2 -1.57 9.01 -8.55
N LYS A 3 -2.54 8.29 -8.01
CA LYS A 3 -2.81 8.25 -6.58
C LYS A 3 -3.08 6.83 -6.10
N LYS A 4 -2.75 6.60 -4.83
CA LYS A 4 -3.08 5.42 -4.05
C LYS A 4 -3.76 5.86 -2.76
N LEU A 5 -4.75 5.11 -2.28
CA LEU A 5 -5.25 5.26 -0.92
C LEU A 5 -4.44 4.38 0.03
N CYS A 6 -3.75 4.99 1.00
CA CYS A 6 -2.92 4.25 1.94
C CYS A 6 -3.77 3.37 2.88
N CYS A 7 -3.52 2.05 2.90
CA CYS A 7 -4.25 1.11 3.78
C CYS A 7 -3.93 1.28 5.28
N HIS A 8 -2.89 2.06 5.62
CA HIS A 8 -2.46 2.29 6.99
C HIS A 8 -3.00 3.58 7.60
N CYS A 9 -2.89 4.70 6.89
CA CYS A 9 -3.31 6.02 7.38
C CYS A 9 -4.58 6.56 6.72
N LEU A 10 -5.12 5.85 5.72
CA LEU A 10 -6.33 6.19 4.98
C LEU A 10 -6.29 7.57 4.29
N LYS A 11 -5.09 8.09 4.03
CA LYS A 11 -4.87 9.30 3.23
C LYS A 11 -4.51 8.94 1.79
N ILE A 12 -4.88 9.82 0.86
CA ILE A 12 -4.53 9.72 -0.55
C ILE A 12 -3.06 10.11 -0.70
N SER A 13 -2.22 9.16 -1.11
CA SER A 13 -0.83 9.41 -1.51
C SER A 13 -0.77 9.63 -3.01
N VAL A 14 -0.04 10.66 -3.46
CA VAL A 14 0.06 11.05 -4.86
C VAL A 14 1.50 10.92 -5.35
N SER A 15 1.68 10.55 -6.61
CA SER A 15 2.99 10.54 -7.28
C SER A 15 2.87 11.09 -8.69
N ALA A 16 3.81 11.96 -9.08
CA ALA A 16 3.95 12.44 -10.45
C ALA A 16 4.57 11.36 -11.36
N ASP A 17 5.45 10.52 -10.80
CA ASP A 17 6.37 9.65 -11.54
C ASP A 17 6.00 8.16 -11.45
N TYR A 18 4.69 7.84 -11.41
CA TYR A 18 4.22 6.43 -11.39
C TYR A 18 4.80 5.57 -12.53
N LEU A 19 5.24 6.18 -13.63
CA LEU A 19 5.86 5.48 -14.75
C LEU A 19 7.23 4.87 -14.40
N ILE A 20 7.78 5.16 -13.22
CA ILE A 20 8.93 4.44 -12.66
C ILE A 20 8.36 3.23 -11.90
N PRO A 21 8.42 2.01 -12.46
CA PRO A 21 8.11 0.81 -11.69
C PRO A 21 9.10 0.74 -10.52
N GLY A 22 8.60 0.83 -9.30
CA GLY A 22 9.43 0.90 -8.11
C GLY A 22 8.62 1.19 -6.85
N GLU A 23 9.28 1.01 -5.71
CA GLU A 23 8.74 1.16 -4.37
C GLU A 23 7.92 2.45 -4.22
N TRP A 24 6.70 2.34 -3.69
CA TRP A 24 5.86 3.50 -3.40
C TRP A 24 5.65 3.62 -1.89
N GLN A 25 6.35 4.56 -1.27
CA GLN A 25 6.10 4.93 0.12
C GLN A 25 5.00 5.98 0.22
N CYS A 26 4.08 5.81 1.18
CA CYS A 26 3.02 6.76 1.41
C CYS A 26 3.60 8.12 1.81
N THR A 27 3.31 9.15 1.00
CA THR A 27 3.73 10.55 1.22
C THR A 27 3.26 11.17 2.54
N HIS A 28 2.38 10.50 3.29
CA HIS A 28 1.86 10.98 4.57
C HIS A 28 2.38 10.22 5.79
N CYS A 29 2.61 8.91 5.68
CA CYS A 29 3.00 8.09 6.83
C CYS A 29 4.29 7.28 6.62
N GLY A 30 4.92 7.41 5.45
CA GLY A 30 6.21 6.77 5.12
C GLY A 30 6.16 5.25 4.94
N ARG A 31 5.02 4.60 5.21
CA ARG A 31 4.89 3.14 5.04
C ARG A 31 4.84 2.77 3.57
N ASP A 32 5.41 1.61 3.27
CA ASP A 32 5.33 1.01 1.96
C ASP A 32 3.87 0.70 1.58
N ILE A 33 3.49 1.10 0.38
CA ILE A 33 2.21 0.83 -0.26
C ILE A 33 2.41 0.41 -1.73
N THR A 34 3.55 -0.20 -2.03
CA THR A 34 3.93 -0.66 -3.37
C THR A 34 2.85 -1.55 -3.99
N ASP A 35 2.33 -2.51 -3.22
CA ASP A 35 1.34 -3.47 -3.71
C ASP A 35 -0.09 -2.93 -3.80
N ILE A 36 -0.34 -1.74 -3.24
CA ILE A 36 -1.64 -1.09 -3.44
C ILE A 36 -1.72 -0.61 -4.90
N PRO A 37 -2.80 -0.91 -5.63
CA PRO A 37 -2.96 -0.46 -7.01
C PRO A 37 -3.00 1.07 -7.09
N ALA A 38 -2.33 1.64 -8.09
CA ALA A 38 -2.43 3.06 -8.41
C ALA A 38 -3.58 3.31 -9.39
N ILE A 39 -4.25 4.45 -9.25
CA ILE A 39 -5.23 4.95 -10.23
C ILE A 39 -4.84 6.36 -10.70
N PRO A 40 -5.27 6.80 -11.88
CA PRO A 40 -5.11 8.18 -12.32
C PRO A 40 -5.69 9.17 -11.30
N TYR A 41 -5.05 10.33 -11.15
CA TYR A 41 -5.43 11.30 -10.12
C TYR A 41 -6.90 11.78 -10.22
N HIS A 42 -7.43 11.88 -11.44
CA HIS A 42 -8.79 12.35 -11.71
C HIS A 42 -9.87 11.27 -11.55
N GLU A 43 -9.49 10.00 -11.41
CA GLU A 43 -10.46 8.92 -11.23
C GLU A 43 -10.89 8.77 -9.77
N GLU A 44 -12.12 8.33 -9.54
CA GLU A 44 -12.61 8.00 -8.21
C GLU A 44 -12.20 6.58 -7.80
N PHE A 45 -12.09 6.34 -6.49
CA PHE A 45 -11.87 4.98 -6.00
C PHE A 45 -13.16 4.18 -6.14
N SER A 46 -13.12 3.11 -6.93
CA SER A 46 -14.27 2.21 -7.06
C SER A 46 -14.52 1.42 -5.76
N LYS A 47 -15.71 0.83 -5.64
CA LYS A 47 -16.04 -0.06 -4.53
C LYS A 47 -15.07 -1.24 -4.47
N GLU A 48 -14.73 -1.82 -5.61
CA GLU A 48 -13.81 -2.95 -5.74
C GLU A 48 -12.41 -2.57 -5.26
N TYR A 49 -11.95 -1.36 -5.62
CA TYR A 49 -10.69 -0.82 -5.12
C TYR A 49 -10.69 -0.74 -3.59
N LEU A 50 -11.75 -0.17 -3.00
CA LEU A 50 -11.87 -0.04 -1.55
C LEU A 50 -11.95 -1.40 -0.85
N MET A 51 -12.60 -2.39 -1.45
CA MET A 51 -12.66 -3.75 -0.91
C MET A 51 -11.27 -4.41 -0.90
N ARG A 52 -10.47 -4.27 -1.97
CA ARG A 52 -9.11 -4.85 -2.04
C ARG A 52 -8.16 -4.29 -0.98
N LEU A 53 -8.31 -3.01 -0.60
CA LEU A 53 -7.51 -2.43 0.49
C LEU A 53 -7.66 -3.16 1.83
N THR A 54 -8.83 -3.76 2.08
CA THR A 54 -9.05 -4.52 3.31
C THR A 54 -8.25 -5.83 3.32
N THR A 55 -8.02 -6.43 2.16
CA THR A 55 -7.24 -7.66 1.98
C THR A 55 -5.74 -7.38 2.14
N TYR A 56 -5.21 -6.32 1.51
CA TYR A 56 -3.79 -5.96 1.63
C TYR A 56 -3.34 -5.70 3.09
N LYS A 57 -4.25 -5.18 3.92
CA LYS A 57 -3.98 -4.96 5.35
C LYS A 57 -3.89 -6.26 6.16
N GLN A 58 -4.44 -7.36 5.66
CA GLN A 58 -4.40 -8.67 6.32
C GLN A 58 -3.10 -9.40 5.96
N GLU A 59 -2.76 -9.45 4.67
CA GLU A 59 -1.53 -10.10 4.18
C GLU A 59 -0.26 -9.50 4.82
N THR A 60 -0.16 -8.17 4.88
CA THR A 60 0.96 -7.47 5.55
C THR A 60 1.08 -7.76 7.05
N LYS A 61 -0.02 -8.15 7.73
CA LYS A 61 0.03 -8.55 9.14
C LYS A 61 0.52 -9.98 9.35
N ASP A 62 0.28 -10.85 8.37
CA ASP A 62 0.65 -12.26 8.46
C ASP A 62 2.14 -12.46 8.14
N GLU A 63 2.69 -11.72 7.17
CA GLU A 63 4.14 -11.71 6.87
C GLU A 63 4.99 -11.18 8.04
N THR A 64 4.46 -10.21 8.80
CA THR A 64 5.14 -9.68 10.00
C THR A 64 5.20 -10.70 11.15
N LYS A 65 4.28 -11.69 11.18
CA LYS A 65 4.30 -12.76 12.18
C LYS A 65 5.24 -13.89 11.82
N GLU A 66 5.36 -14.21 10.53
CA GLU A 66 6.20 -15.33 10.06
C GLU A 66 7.68 -14.99 10.18
N THR A 67 8.07 -13.73 9.93
CA THR A 67 9.45 -13.24 10.11
C THR A 67 9.87 -13.10 11.58
N ALA A 68 8.95 -12.96 12.52
CA ALA A 68 9.26 -12.90 13.96
C ALA A 68 9.58 -14.28 14.58
N LEU A 69 9.22 -15.38 13.90
CA LEU A 69 9.43 -16.74 14.41
C LEU A 69 10.81 -17.31 14.05
N ASP A 70 11.49 -16.78 13.02
CA ASP A 70 12.80 -17.26 12.56
C ASP A 70 13.98 -16.69 13.39
N SER A 71 13.81 -15.54 14.06
CA SER A 71 14.86 -14.93 14.88
C SER A 71 14.98 -15.47 16.32
N SER A 72 14.28 -16.57 16.67
CA SER A 72 14.33 -17.18 18.02
C SER A 72 15.12 -18.50 18.08
N SER A 73 15.85 -18.87 17.01
CA SER A 73 16.74 -20.05 16.99
C SER A 73 18.20 -19.67 16.77
N VAL A 74 18.81 -18.97 17.74
CA VAL A 74 20.26 -18.96 17.98
C VAL A 74 20.53 -18.72 19.46
#